data_AF-A0A8T3WNW7-F1
#
_entry.id   AF-A0A8T3WNW7-F1
#
_cell.length_a   1.000
_cell.length_b   1.000
_cell.length_c   1.000
_cell.angle_alpha   90.00
_cell.angle_beta   90.00
_cell.angle_gamma   90.00
#
_symmetry.space_group_name_H-M   'P 1'
#
loop_
_entity.id
_entity.type
_entity.pdbx_description
1 polymer ?
#
loop_
_entity_poly.entity_id
_entity_poly.type
_entity_poly.pdbx_seq_one_letter_code
_entity_poly.pdbx_strand_id
1 'polypeptide(L)' 'MKRRLSEQQEFEIMKIVLDKFLWLGFGIMAYGLYLMYTSTIPLGLSWMIAGAIILLIFTWIIVKQYEIIR' A
#
# COMPACT_ATOMS: atom_id res chain seq x y z
N MET A 1 14.89 -30.49 3.04
CA MET A 1 15.59 -29.30 2.50
C MET A 1 14.61 -28.13 2.47
N LYS A 2 14.87 -27.03 3.20
CA LYS A 2 14.11 -25.79 3.01
C LYS A 2 14.54 -25.19 1.67
N ARG A 3 13.60 -25.01 0.73
CA ARG A 3 13.88 -24.32 -0.55
C ARG A 3 14.18 -22.86 -0.23
N ARG A 4 15.42 -22.40 -0.47
CA ARG A 4 15.75 -20.97 -0.51
C ARG A 4 15.37 -20.45 -1.89
N LEU A 5 14.64 -19.35 -1.93
CA LEU A 5 14.29 -18.68 -3.18
C LEU A 5 15.55 -17.99 -3.74
N SER A 6 15.66 -17.87 -5.05
CA SER A 6 16.68 -16.99 -5.61
C SER A 6 16.31 -15.53 -5.33
N GLU A 7 17.31 -14.64 -5.24
CA GLU A 7 17.08 -13.20 -5.03
C GLU A 7 16.07 -12.61 -6.03
N GLN A 8 16.08 -13.13 -7.25
CA GLN A 8 15.15 -12.74 -8.31
C GLN A 8 13.71 -13.18 -8.01
N GLN A 9 13.51 -14.35 -7.42
CA GLN A 9 12.19 -14.81 -6.98
C GLN A 9 11.69 -14.03 -5.76
N GLU A 10 12.57 -13.68 -4.83
CA GLU A 10 12.22 -12.84 -3.68
C GLU A 10 11.76 -11.45 -4.12
N PHE A 11 12.41 -10.88 -5.13
CA PHE A 11 12.03 -9.61 -5.74
C PHE A 11 10.67 -9.66 -6.45
N GLU A 12 10.37 -10.73 -7.20
CA GLU A 12 9.04 -10.91 -7.81
C GLU A 12 7.94 -11.04 -6.75
N ILE A 13 8.20 -11.79 -5.67
CA ILE A 13 7.26 -11.93 -4.56
C ILE A 13 7.05 -10.57 -3.87
N MET A 14 8.10 -9.79 -3.65
CA MET A 14 8.00 -8.44 -3.07
C MET A 14 7.06 -7.56 -3.92
N LYS A 15 7.20 -7.56 -5.25
CA LYS A 15 6.30 -6.80 -6.15
C LYS A 15 4.83 -7.22 -6.03
N ILE A 16 4.56 -8.53 -5.92
CA ILE A 16 3.19 -9.05 -5.79
C ILE A 16 2.58 -8.70 -4.42
N VAL A 17 3.38 -8.81 -3.36
CA VAL A 17 2.94 -8.48 -2.00
C VAL A 17 2.64 -6.99 -1.88
N LEU A 18 3.49 -6.17 -2.49
CA LEU A 18 3.38 -4.73 -2.60
C LEU A 18 2.09 -4.27 -3.27
N ASP A 19 1.72 -4.87 -4.40
CA ASP A 19 0.47 -4.55 -5.09
C ASP A 19 -0.73 -4.77 -4.16
N LYS A 20 -0.75 -5.92 -3.46
CA LYS A 20 -1.81 -6.23 -2.48
C LYS A 20 -1.90 -5.22 -1.33
N PHE A 21 -0.77 -4.65 -0.88
CA PHE A 21 -0.77 -3.59 0.14
C PHE A 21 -1.20 -2.23 -0.39
N LEU A 22 -0.87 -1.90 -1.64
CA LEU A 22 -1.40 -0.71 -2.31
C LEU A 22 -2.93 -0.76 -2.44
N TRP A 23 -3.49 -1.94 -2.73
CA TRP A 23 -4.94 -2.14 -2.74
C TRP A 23 -5.61 -1.82 -1.41
N LEU A 24 -4.95 -2.07 -0.28
CA LEU A 24 -5.48 -1.72 1.05
C LEU A 24 -5.61 -0.20 1.23
N GLY A 25 -4.56 0.55 0.91
CA GLY A 25 -4.61 2.02 0.98
C GLY A 25 -5.64 2.62 0.03
N PHE A 26 -5.74 2.06 -1.19
CA PHE A 26 -6.79 2.43 -2.15
C PHE A 26 -8.19 2.14 -1.63
N GLY A 27 -8.41 0.98 -1.01
CA GLY A 27 -9.70 0.61 -0.40
C GLY A 27 -10.12 1.59 0.70
N ILE A 28 -9.18 2.01 1.55
CA ILE A 28 -9.44 3.01 2.59
C ILE A 28 -9.83 4.36 1.98
N MET A 29 -9.14 4.80 0.92
CA MET A 29 -9.49 6.04 0.22
C MET A 29 -10.87 5.95 -0.45
N ALA A 30 -11.19 4.83 -1.09
CA ALA A 30 -12.50 4.59 -1.70
C ALA A 30 -13.62 4.59 -0.65
N TYR A 31 -13.36 4.03 0.53
CA TYR A 31 -14.28 4.12 1.67
C TYR A 31 -14.42 5.55 2.19
N GLY A 32 -13.33 6.33 2.24
CA GLY A 32 -13.38 7.75 2.57
C GLY A 32 -14.29 8.53 1.60
N LEU A 33 -14.15 8.28 0.30
CA LEU A 33 -15.04 8.87 -0.73
C LEU A 33 -16.50 8.47 -0.52
N TYR A 34 -16.78 7.20 -0.21
CA TYR A 34 -18.12 6.74 0.11
C TYR A 34 -18.71 7.48 1.32
N LEU A 35 -17.92 7.67 2.39
CA LEU A 35 -18.35 8.41 3.58
C LEU A 35 -18.60 9.90 3.33
N MET A 36 -17.90 10.53 2.36
CA MET A 36 -18.23 11.89 1.95
C MET A 36 -19.62 11.97 1.31
N TYR A 37 -20.02 10.91 0.60
CA TYR A 37 -21.34 10.83 -0.06
C TYR A 37 -22.46 10.48 0.92
N THR A 38 -22.24 9.56 1.86
CA THR A 38 -23.31 9.05 2.75
C THR A 38 -23.39 9.72 4.12
N SER A 39 -22.30 10.32 4.59
CA SER A 39 -22.16 10.81 5.97
C SER A 39 -21.80 12.29 5.98
N THR A 40 -20.54 12.64 6.25
CA THR A 40 -20.10 14.03 6.28
C THR A 40 -18.76 14.17 5.56
N ILE A 41 -18.60 15.29 4.87
CA ILE A 41 -17.37 15.63 4.14
C ILE A 41 -16.13 15.53 5.05
N PRO A 42 -16.09 16.11 6.26
CA PRO A 42 -14.90 16.06 7.10
C PRO A 42 -14.52 14.64 7.54
N LEU A 43 -15.51 13.78 7.80
CA LEU A 43 -15.26 12.39 8.16
C LEU A 43 -14.65 11.64 6.96
N GLY A 44 -15.25 11.75 5.77
CA GLY A 44 -14.70 11.07 4.60
C GLY A 44 -13.30 11.58 4.22
N LEU A 45 -13.05 12.89 4.36
CA LEU A 45 -11.74 13.50 4.14
C LEU A 45 -10.67 12.96 5.11
N SER A 46 -10.99 12.73 6.38
CA SER A 46 -10.03 12.16 7.33
C SER A 46 -9.64 10.72 6.98
N TRP A 47 -10.60 9.91 6.53
CA TRP A 47 -10.34 8.56 6.01
C TRP A 47 -9.52 8.58 4.71
N MET A 48 -9.80 9.51 3.79
CA MET A 48 -8.98 9.68 2.59
C MET A 48 -7.53 10.05 2.92
N ILE A 49 -7.32 10.98 3.84
CA ILE A 49 -5.97 11.39 4.28
C ILE A 49 -5.26 10.21 4.95
N ALA A 50 -5.95 9.44 5.80
CA ALA A 50 -5.37 8.25 6.42
C ALA A 50 -4.94 7.21 5.37
N GLY A 51 -5.77 6.94 4.36
CA GLY A 51 -5.43 6.06 3.24
C GLY A 51 -4.22 6.56 2.44
N ALA A 52 -4.15 7.86 2.15
CA ALA A 52 -3.02 8.46 1.46
C ALA A 52 -1.72 8.34 2.26
N ILE A 53 -1.75 8.57 3.58
CA ILE A 53 -0.57 8.39 4.46
C ILE A 53 -0.08 6.95 4.42
N ILE A 54 -0.99 5.97 4.49
CA ILE A 54 -0.65 4.55 4.42
C ILE A 54 0.06 4.22 3.09
N LEU A 55 -0.49 4.71 1.96
CA LEU A 55 0.12 4.51 0.65
C LEU A 55 1.52 5.14 0.55
N LEU A 56 1.71 6.34 1.09
CA LEU A 56 3.02 7.00 1.11
C LEU A 56 4.03 6.23 1.95
N ILE A 57 3.63 5.71 3.11
CA ILE A 57 4.51 4.89 3.96
C ILE A 57 4.94 3.63 3.21
N PHE A 58 4.00 2.90 2.59
CA PHE A 58 4.33 1.72 1.82
C PHE A 58 5.25 2.06 0.64
N THR A 59 4.92 3.11 -0.14
CA THR A 59 5.76 3.60 -1.24
C THR A 59 7.18 3.90 -0.79
N TRP A 60 7.35 4.55 0.36
CA TRP A 60 8.67 4.84 0.91
C TRP A 60 9.44 3.58 1.32
N ILE A 61 8.80 2.62 1.99
CA ILE A 61 9.41 1.34 2.35
C ILE A 61 9.89 0.61 1.09
N ILE A 62 9.10 0.66 0.03
CA ILE A 62 9.38 0.01 -1.26
C ILE A 62 10.63 0.60 -1.91
N VAL A 63 10.67 1.92 -2.08
CA VAL A 63 11.80 2.61 -2.72
C VAL A 63 13.09 2.27 -1.97
N LYS A 64 13.03 2.28 -0.64
CA LYS A 64 14.16 1.94 0.21
C LYS A 64 14.64 0.49 0.01
N GLN A 65 13.72 -0.46 -0.11
CA GLN A 65 14.07 -1.86 -0.37
C GLN A 65 14.60 -2.07 -1.79
N TYR A 66 14.10 -1.31 -2.76
CA TYR A 66 14.56 -1.36 -4.14
C TYR A 66 15.99 -0.82 -4.28
N GLU A 67 16.33 0.25 -3.57
CA GLU A 67 17.69 0.81 -3.53
C GLU A 67 18.71 -0.14 -2.89
N ILE A 68 18.31 -0.97 -1.93
CA ILE A 68 19.20 -1.97 -1.31
C ILE A 68 19.54 -3.12 -2.26
N ILE A 69 18.64 -3.45 -3.20
CA ILE A 69 18.81 -4.56 -4.15
C ILE A 69 19.65 -4.14 -5.37
N ARG A 70 19.75 -2.84 -5.67
CA ARG A 70 20.52 -2.31 -6.81
C ARG A 70 21.98 -2.07 -6.46
#